data_AF-A0AAP8T1S3-F1
#
_entry.id   AF-A0AAP8T1S3-F1
#
_cell.length_a   1.000
_cell.length_b   1.000
_cell.length_c   1.000
_cell.angle_alpha   90.00
_cell.angle_beta   90.00
_cell.angle_gamma   90.00
#
_symmetry.space_group_name_H-M   'P 1'
#
loop_
_entity.id
_entity.type
_entity.pdbx_description
1 polymer ?
#
loop_
_entity_poly.entity_id
_entity_poly.type
_entity_poly.pdbx_seq_one_letter_code
_entity_poly.pdbx_strand_id
1 'polypeptide(L)'
;AYNNGILLVAAAGNNGFKGGTDNVLYPGKYSSLITVSAIDNSNQHPYFSSYGPSVDVSAPGVDVRSLYLNNNYEKLSGTSMA
;
A
#
# COMPACT_ATOMS: atom_id res chain seq x y z
N ALA A 1 -8.38 15.10 -11.74
CA ALA A 1 -8.39 13.67 -12.11
C ALA A 1 -9.65 13.00 -11.60
N TYR A 2 -9.88 12.92 -10.28
CA TYR A 2 -11.08 12.31 -9.70
C TYR A 2 -12.41 12.88 -10.26
N ASN A 3 -12.59 14.20 -10.25
CA ASN A 3 -13.79 14.86 -10.81
C ASN A 3 -13.96 14.66 -12.35
N ASN A 4 -12.93 14.15 -13.03
CA ASN A 4 -12.98 13.82 -14.45
C ASN A 4 -13.27 12.31 -14.66
N GLY A 5 -13.72 11.58 -13.63
CA GLY A 5 -14.06 10.16 -13.71
C GLY A 5 -12.87 9.20 -13.67
N ILE A 6 -11.67 9.67 -13.33
CA ILE A 6 -10.46 8.82 -13.25
C ILE A 6 -10.39 8.18 -11.86
N LEU A 7 -10.30 6.86 -11.82
CA LEU A 7 -10.03 6.11 -10.60
C LEU A 7 -8.58 6.34 -10.15
N LEU A 8 -8.40 6.73 -8.89
CA LEU A 8 -7.11 6.99 -8.30
C LEU A 8 -6.84 5.97 -7.20
N VAL A 9 -5.67 5.34 -7.24
CA VAL A 9 -5.22 4.37 -6.25
C VAL A 9 -3.87 4.84 -5.70
N ALA A 10 -3.68 4.74 -4.38
CA ALA A 10 -2.43 5.09 -3.74
C ALA A 10 -2.04 4.09 -2.65
N ALA A 11 -0.73 3.88 -2.49
CA ALA A 11 -0.17 3.12 -1.39
C ALA A 11 -0.43 3.85 -0.06
N ALA A 12 -0.82 3.11 0.98
CA ALA A 12 -1.06 3.65 2.31
C ALA A 12 0.22 4.22 2.97
N GLY A 13 1.39 3.69 2.61
CA GLY A 13 2.68 4.07 3.18
C GLY A 13 3.34 2.92 3.96
N ASN A 14 4.65 3.08 4.23
CA ASN A 14 5.47 2.05 4.88
C ASN A 14 5.96 2.50 6.27
N ASN A 15 5.11 3.20 7.03
CA ASN A 15 5.52 3.80 8.31
C ASN A 15 5.26 2.92 9.54
N GLY A 16 4.61 1.77 9.36
CA GLY A 16 4.44 0.73 10.38
C GLY A 16 3.75 1.13 11.68
N PHE A 17 3.61 0.22 12.63
CA PHE A 17 2.94 0.47 13.90
C PHE A 17 3.66 1.51 14.79
N LYS A 18 3.29 2.79 14.68
CA LYS A 18 3.76 3.88 15.54
C LYS A 18 2.81 4.08 16.72
N GLY A 19 2.70 3.04 17.56
CA GLY A 19 1.90 3.09 18.79
C GLY A 19 0.40 3.19 18.56
N GLY A 20 -0.14 2.56 17.51
CA GLY A 20 -1.59 2.53 17.24
C GLY A 20 -2.16 3.80 16.63
N THR A 21 -1.31 4.78 16.30
CA THR A 21 -1.74 6.02 15.64
C THR A 21 -1.89 5.84 14.13
N ASP A 22 -2.84 6.55 13.51
CA ASP A 22 -2.97 6.62 12.05
C ASP A 22 -1.69 7.16 11.43
N ASN A 23 -1.11 6.39 10.52
CA ASN A 23 0.15 6.70 9.86
C ASN A 23 0.05 6.59 8.33
N VAL A 24 -1.16 6.65 7.77
CA VAL A 24 -1.36 6.74 6.32
C VAL A 24 -0.72 8.03 5.80
N LEU A 25 -0.03 7.94 4.66
CA LEU A 25 0.63 9.09 4.05
C LEU A 25 -0.22 9.72 2.95
N TYR A 26 -0.03 11.01 2.71
CA TYR A 26 -0.55 11.63 1.50
C TYR A 26 0.20 11.06 0.28
N PRO A 27 -0.50 10.81 -0.85
CA PRO A 27 -1.88 11.19 -1.14
C PRO A 27 -2.99 10.24 -0.62
N GLY A 28 -2.67 9.08 -0.04
CA GLY A 28 -3.66 8.09 0.47
C GLY A 28 -4.55 8.58 1.63
N LYS A 29 -4.39 9.82 2.08
CA LYS A 29 -5.32 10.46 3.04
C LYS A 29 -6.49 11.19 2.40
N TYR A 30 -6.48 11.41 1.08
CA TYR A 30 -7.62 12.04 0.42
C TYR A 30 -8.74 11.01 0.22
N SER A 31 -9.97 11.38 0.58
CA SER A 31 -11.17 10.55 0.39
C SER A 31 -11.54 10.27 -1.07
N SER A 32 -10.85 10.92 -2.02
CA SER A 32 -11.01 10.72 -3.45
C SER A 32 -10.10 9.63 -4.03
N LEU A 33 -9.31 8.95 -3.20
CA LEU A 33 -8.44 7.84 -3.59
C LEU A 33 -8.94 6.53 -2.96
N ILE A 34 -8.66 5.42 -3.64
CA ILE A 34 -8.61 4.09 -3.02
C ILE A 34 -7.21 3.93 -2.43
N THR A 35 -7.13 3.77 -1.13
CA THR A 35 -5.87 3.63 -0.40
C THR A 35 -5.62 2.18 -0.02
N VAL A 36 -4.46 1.65 -0.42
CA VAL A 36 -4.14 0.22 -0.32
C VAL A 36 -3.04 -0.01 0.71
N SER A 37 -3.33 -0.86 1.70
CA SER A 37 -2.32 -1.38 2.64
C SER A 37 -1.79 -2.74 2.18
N ALA A 38 -0.63 -3.14 2.70
CA ALA A 38 -0.01 -4.41 2.34
C ALA A 38 -0.44 -5.52 3.31
N ILE A 39 -0.56 -6.74 2.78
CA ILE A 39 -0.63 -7.99 3.54
C ILE A 39 0.39 -9.00 2.99
N ASP A 40 0.76 -9.98 3.81
CA ASP A 40 1.57 -11.12 3.38
C ASP A 40 0.73 -12.27 2.81
N ASN A 41 1.40 -13.36 2.41
CA ASN A 41 0.75 -14.55 1.84
C ASN A 41 -0.13 -15.32 2.84
N SER A 42 -0.07 -14.97 4.12
CA SER A 42 -0.88 -15.52 5.21
C SER A 42 -2.00 -14.55 5.62
N ASN A 43 -2.26 -13.52 4.80
CA ASN A 43 -3.20 -12.42 5.06
C ASN A 43 -2.88 -11.64 6.35
N GLN A 44 -1.62 -11.60 6.78
CA GLN A 44 -1.20 -10.82 7.94
C GLN A 44 -0.71 -9.43 7.49
N HIS A 45 -1.00 -8.42 8.29
CA HIS A 45 -0.54 -7.05 8.07
C HIS A 45 0.94 -6.95 8.52
N PRO A 46 1.89 -6.68 7.62
CA PRO A 46 3.31 -6.68 7.94
C PRO A 46 3.68 -5.42 8.72
N TYR A 47 4.71 -5.53 9.56
CA TYR A 47 5.12 -4.47 10.50
C TYR A 47 5.36 -3.09 9.87
N PHE A 48 5.71 -3.03 8.58
CA PHE A 48 5.96 -1.80 7.86
C PHE A 48 4.69 -1.16 7.29
N SER A 49 3.63 -1.92 7.04
CA SER A 49 2.46 -1.37 6.35
C SER A 49 1.81 -0.30 7.21
N SER A 50 1.48 0.83 6.60
CA SER A 50 0.65 1.84 7.24
C SER A 50 -0.78 1.31 7.45
N TYR A 51 -1.45 1.87 8.45
CA TYR A 51 -2.82 1.58 8.87
C TYR A 51 -3.48 2.86 9.38
N GLY A 52 -4.80 2.90 9.32
CA GLY A 52 -5.58 4.07 9.71
C GLY A 52 -6.95 4.04 9.04
N PRO A 53 -7.84 4.97 9.42
CA PRO A 53 -9.20 5.02 8.91
C PRO A 53 -9.29 5.36 7.41
N SER A 54 -8.22 5.89 6.81
CA SER A 54 -8.17 6.20 5.37
C SER A 54 -7.78 5.01 4.49
N VAL A 55 -7.49 3.83 5.07
CA VAL A 55 -7.23 2.62 4.26
C VAL A 55 -8.57 2.02 3.83
N ASP A 56 -8.75 1.83 2.52
CA ASP A 56 -9.97 1.25 1.97
C ASP A 56 -9.87 -0.28 1.83
N VAL A 57 -8.71 -0.76 1.38
CA VAL A 57 -8.47 -2.19 1.08
C VAL A 57 -7.04 -2.62 1.40
N SER A 58 -6.83 -3.93 1.49
CA SER A 58 -5.50 -4.55 1.62
C SER A 58 -5.23 -5.49 0.45
N ALA A 59 -3.98 -5.55 -0.01
CA ALA A 59 -3.54 -6.43 -1.08
C ALA A 59 -2.13 -7.02 -0.81
N PRO A 60 -1.75 -8.11 -1.47
CA PRO A 60 -0.42 -8.71 -1.30
C PRO A 60 0.69 -7.70 -1.57
N GLY A 61 1.49 -7.39 -0.55
CA GLY A 61 2.59 -6.41 -0.64
C GLY A 61 3.89 -6.89 -0.02
N VAL A 62 3.97 -8.17 0.37
CA VAL A 62 5.18 -8.82 0.89
C VAL A 62 5.68 -9.85 -0.11
N ASP A 63 6.97 -9.77 -0.44
CA ASP A 63 7.67 -10.68 -1.34
C ASP A 63 7.00 -10.88 -2.70
N VAL A 64 6.43 -9.80 -3.24
CA VAL A 64 5.73 -9.77 -4.52
C VAL A 64 6.76 -9.83 -5.65
N ARG A 65 6.71 -10.89 -6.45
CA ARG A 65 7.60 -11.08 -7.60
C ARG A 65 7.11 -10.28 -8.80
N SER A 66 7.94 -9.40 -9.34
CA SER A 66 7.65 -8.64 -10.56
C SER A 66 8.88 -8.51 -11.46
N LEU A 67 8.70 -7.87 -12.62
CA LEU A 67 9.79 -7.48 -13.51
C LEU A 67 10.72 -6.51 -12.80
N TYR A 68 12.01 -6.66 -13.05
CA TYR A 68 13.06 -5.81 -12.54
C TYR A 68 14.07 -5.46 -13.63
N LEU A 69 14.96 -4.52 -13.32
CA LEU A 69 15.96 -4.06 -14.28
C LEU A 69 16.81 -5.22 -14.81
N ASN A 70 17.39 -5.02 -15.99
CA ASN A 70 18.30 -5.97 -16.64
C ASN A 70 17.66 -7.33 -16.98
N ASN A 71 16.40 -7.32 -17.46
CA ASN A 71 15.64 -8.51 -17.87
C ASN A 71 15.55 -9.57 -16.75
N ASN A 72 15.37 -9.11 -15.51
CA ASN A 72 15.32 -9.97 -14.34
C ASN A 72 13.95 -9.92 -13.65
N TYR A 73 13.76 -10.81 -12.68
CA TYR A 73 12.65 -10.77 -11.75
C TYR A 73 13.19 -10.61 -10.33
N GLU A 74 12.53 -9.76 -9.54
CA GLU A 74 12.87 -9.54 -8.13
C GLU A 74 11.60 -9.64 -7.29
N LYS A 75 11.76 -10.05 -6.03
CA LYS A 75 10.71 -9.97 -5.02
C LYS A 75 10.94 -8.71 -4.19
N LEU A 76 9.94 -7.84 -4.13
CA LEU A 76 9.98 -6.62 -3.32
C LEU A 76 8.84 -6.62 -2.31
N SER A 77 9.05 -5.87 -1.22
CA SER A 77 8.08 -5.70 -0.15
C SER A 77 7.81 -4.22 0.09
N GLY A 78 6.53 -3.86 0.17
CA GLY A 78 6.07 -2.51 0.41
C GLY A 78 4.59 -2.35 0.05
N THR A 79 3.94 -1.33 0.61
CA THR A 79 2.60 -0.90 0.14
C THR A 79 2.61 -0.43 -1.31
N SER A 80 3.78 -0.08 -1.87
CA SER A 80 3.95 0.19 -3.30
C SER A 80 3.81 -1.04 -4.19
N MET A 81 3.83 -2.25 -3.62
CA MET A 81 3.65 -3.53 -4.32
C MET A 81 2.22 -4.07 -4.16
N ALA A 82 1.43 -3.44 -3.30
CA ALA A 82 0.04 -3.76 -3.03
C ALA A 82 -0.90 -2.99 -3.98
#